data_AF-A0A8J4CUM4-F1
#
_entry.id   AF-A0A8J4CUM4-F1
#
_cell.length_a   1.000
_cell.length_b   1.000
_cell.length_c   1.000
_cell.angle_alpha   90.00
_cell.angle_beta   90.00
_cell.angle_gamma   90.00
#
_symmetry.space_group_name_H-M   'P 1'
#
loop_
_entity.id
_entity.type
_entity.pdbx_description
1 polymer ?
#
loop_
_entity_poly.entity_id
_entity_poly.type
_entity_poly.pdbx_seq_one_letter_code
_entity_poly.pdbx_strand_id
1 'polypeptide(L)'
;MTEAIDLAEQVLSAKEQGVIEILRLLQHPEDLSRLADITAEYESRHRAARTTLSAMVQSQVESTRLGMDLLERAHRHILKLQAALERIDRLCAECSDLVHHHVKIKLLATTHGNVKKVLSEIEDIVDLPYRADRCWEMLEADEANLVPAFEALVLLTGTAENAKLAWQRSNKSAADLSELSAYLARVDDVMRRFEKLLFEAHLALPHFIYLSQERPTLLVDCVRVMELQELLDAEYRRVKMGAVPQRRYKDRFFASITAGAEERFKDLLELARTCNQPNTVVRIDQDANVVVSEVRDYLGNLTRLVRIVNRQEELVDDPEELRGIEVFDEPLFDESLFLDELLDRGLYEMTDELAMVYDYTAACFPPSYGIFNRVFQTYHVQFAVVIDVLGHSAAEGMSTQGALRVMDWVQKYMDTLRNLGVDDDLVRLPPSPLADPESMPGMVVLMDSYVGRMAKTMTEWYNRILDADLRGNPKPTADGTLCTLGAIDFFRMLSQQVSIIEALNDHGEVMFQTARTALDVMRGFQETQREILAGPGGGGGGAGLAGGRPMSLEMAVAFINNNVTCYDQSLQFADDVQRQLSKAYRDQLNIEDVCRGFLEVAKAAPPVPSSPP
;
A
#
# COMPACT_ATOMS: atom_id res chain seq x y z
N MET A 1 -33.50 -18.62 -46.76
CA MET A 1 -34.03 -19.98 -46.51
C MET A 1 -35.15 -19.85 -45.51
N THR A 2 -36.36 -19.61 -46.00
CA THR A 2 -37.59 -19.75 -45.22
C THR A 2 -37.97 -21.21 -45.33
N GLU A 3 -37.78 -21.98 -44.24
CA GLU A 3 -38.38 -23.30 -44.12
C GLU A 3 -39.88 -23.12 -44.36
N ALA A 4 -40.39 -23.71 -45.44
CA ALA A 4 -41.81 -23.78 -45.66
C ALA A 4 -42.35 -24.66 -44.53
N ILE A 5 -42.93 -24.02 -43.52
CA ILE A 5 -43.59 -24.69 -42.41
C ILE A 5 -44.68 -25.56 -43.03
N ASP A 6 -44.48 -26.87 -43.05
CA ASP A 6 -45.51 -27.80 -43.48
C ASP A 6 -46.60 -27.82 -42.40
N LEU A 7 -47.62 -27.00 -42.63
CA LEU A 7 -48.77 -26.87 -41.76
C LEU A 7 -49.46 -28.22 -41.54
N ALA A 8 -49.37 -29.14 -42.51
CA ALA A 8 -49.95 -30.48 -42.39
C ALA A 8 -49.18 -31.33 -41.38
N GLU A 9 -47.84 -31.26 -41.37
CA GLU A 9 -46.97 -31.97 -40.43
C GLU A 9 -47.15 -31.44 -38.99
N GLN A 10 -47.25 -30.12 -38.82
CA GLN A 10 -47.53 -29.53 -37.49
C GLN A 10 -48.92 -29.89 -36.95
N VAL A 11 -49.95 -29.92 -37.82
CA VAL A 11 -51.29 -30.37 -37.42
C VAL A 11 -51.29 -31.84 -37.03
N LEU A 12 -50.52 -32.67 -37.73
CA LEU A 12 -50.37 -34.08 -37.40
C LEU A 12 -49.68 -34.26 -36.05
N SER A 13 -48.55 -33.59 -35.83
CA SER A 13 -47.78 -33.64 -34.59
C SER A 13 -48.59 -33.12 -33.38
N ALA A 14 -49.33 -32.02 -33.56
CA ALA A 14 -50.21 -31.50 -32.51
C ALA A 14 -51.36 -32.46 -32.15
N LYS A 15 -51.91 -33.18 -33.14
CA LYS A 15 -52.91 -34.23 -32.89
C LYS A 15 -52.30 -35.42 -32.13
N GLU A 16 -51.11 -35.86 -32.51
CA GLU A 16 -50.40 -36.94 -31.82
C GLU A 16 -50.08 -36.58 -30.37
N GLN A 17 -49.61 -35.35 -30.12
CA GLN A 17 -49.38 -34.83 -28.77
C GLN A 17 -50.67 -34.76 -27.95
N GLY A 18 -51.77 -34.29 -28.56
CA GLY A 18 -53.08 -34.26 -27.91
C GLY A 18 -53.57 -35.66 -27.52
N VAL A 19 -53.35 -36.66 -28.38
CA VAL A 19 -53.67 -38.06 -28.05
C VAL A 19 -52.81 -38.57 -26.89
N ILE A 20 -51.50 -38.28 -26.87
CA ILE A 20 -50.61 -38.65 -25.76
C ILE A 20 -51.05 -38.01 -24.45
N GLU A 21 -51.49 -36.75 -24.49
CA GLU A 21 -51.96 -36.01 -23.32
C GLU A 21 -53.28 -36.59 -22.77
N ILE A 22 -54.23 -36.94 -23.66
CA ILE A 22 -55.47 -37.63 -23.27
C ILE A 22 -55.16 -38.99 -22.63
N LEU A 23 -54.25 -39.77 -23.22
CA LEU A 23 -53.82 -41.07 -22.67
C LEU A 23 -53.17 -40.93 -21.28
N ARG A 24 -52.44 -39.83 -21.03
CA ARG A 24 -51.86 -39.54 -19.71
C ARG A 24 -52.91 -39.17 -18.66
N LEU A 25 -54.00 -38.52 -19.06
CA LEU A 25 -55.04 -38.03 -18.15
C LEU A 25 -56.08 -39.11 -17.79
N LEU A 26 -56.24 -40.15 -18.60
CA LEU A 26 -57.22 -41.22 -18.41
C LEU A 26 -56.52 -42.59 -18.23
N GLN A 27 -55.76 -42.75 -17.15
CA GLN A 27 -55.00 -43.98 -16.89
C GLN A 27 -55.82 -45.07 -16.20
N HIS A 28 -56.85 -44.70 -15.44
CA HIS A 28 -57.70 -45.64 -14.71
C HIS A 28 -59.20 -45.48 -15.06
N PRO A 29 -60.02 -46.54 -14.94
CA PRO A 29 -61.45 -46.49 -15.30
C PRO A 29 -62.26 -45.47 -14.50
N GLU A 30 -61.83 -45.14 -13.28
CA GLU A 30 -62.48 -44.15 -12.41
C GLU A 30 -62.31 -42.70 -12.94
N ASP A 31 -61.26 -42.44 -13.74
CA ASP A 31 -60.98 -41.12 -14.33
C ASP A 31 -62.02 -40.71 -15.40
N LEU A 32 -62.80 -41.67 -15.92
CA LEU A 32 -63.93 -41.40 -16.83
C LEU A 32 -65.00 -40.51 -16.19
N SER A 33 -65.11 -40.51 -14.85
CA SER A 33 -66.01 -39.61 -14.11
C SER A 33 -65.61 -38.13 -14.24
N ARG A 34 -64.32 -37.85 -14.45
CA ARG A 34 -63.74 -36.50 -14.59
C ARG A 34 -63.72 -35.99 -16.03
N LEU A 35 -64.17 -36.81 -16.99
CA LEU A 35 -64.11 -36.50 -18.42
C LEU A 35 -64.93 -35.26 -18.78
N ALA A 36 -66.07 -35.04 -18.12
CA ALA A 36 -66.91 -33.85 -18.32
C ALA A 36 -66.18 -32.55 -17.89
N ASP A 37 -65.49 -32.58 -16.75
CA ASP A 37 -64.75 -31.44 -16.23
C ASP A 37 -63.51 -31.13 -17.08
N ILE A 38 -62.75 -32.16 -17.47
CA ILE A 38 -61.59 -32.02 -18.37
C ILE A 38 -62.03 -31.46 -19.72
N THR A 39 -63.13 -31.96 -20.29
CA THR A 39 -63.67 -31.45 -21.57
C THR A 39 -64.05 -29.98 -21.45
N ALA A 40 -64.75 -29.60 -20.38
CA ALA A 40 -65.11 -28.20 -20.13
C ALA A 40 -63.88 -27.30 -19.96
N GLU A 41 -62.83 -27.79 -19.30
CA GLU A 41 -61.56 -27.08 -19.13
C GLU A 41 -60.84 -26.86 -20.46
N TYR A 42 -60.67 -27.90 -21.29
CA TYR A 42 -60.02 -27.76 -22.61
C TYR A 42 -60.87 -26.94 -23.59
N GLU A 43 -62.20 -27.01 -23.52
CA GLU A 43 -63.09 -26.12 -24.29
C GLU A 43 -62.94 -24.66 -23.86
N SER A 44 -62.79 -24.40 -22.56
CA SER A 44 -62.52 -23.07 -22.02
C SER A 44 -61.15 -22.55 -22.49
N ARG A 45 -60.10 -23.38 -22.39
CA ARG A 45 -58.75 -23.06 -22.88
C ARG A 45 -58.73 -22.81 -24.39
N HIS A 46 -59.43 -23.63 -25.19
CA HIS A 46 -59.55 -23.44 -26.63
C HIS A 46 -60.29 -22.13 -26.97
N ARG A 47 -61.39 -21.81 -26.27
CA ARG A 47 -62.10 -20.54 -26.43
C ARG A 47 -61.20 -19.35 -26.08
N ALA A 48 -60.47 -19.42 -24.97
CA ALA A 48 -59.52 -18.37 -24.57
C ALA A 48 -58.41 -18.20 -25.61
N ALA A 49 -57.77 -19.28 -26.03
CA ALA A 49 -56.72 -19.26 -27.05
C ALA A 49 -57.21 -18.69 -28.38
N ARG A 50 -58.42 -19.07 -28.82
CA ARG A 50 -59.04 -18.55 -30.05
C ARG A 50 -59.30 -17.04 -29.96
N THR A 51 -59.81 -16.55 -28.83
CA THR A 51 -60.03 -15.11 -28.61
C THR A 51 -58.71 -14.35 -28.63
N THR A 52 -57.68 -14.86 -27.94
CA THR A 52 -56.34 -14.24 -27.92
C THR A 52 -55.72 -14.21 -29.31
N LEU A 53 -55.75 -15.32 -30.06
CA LEU A 53 -55.25 -15.37 -31.44
C LEU A 53 -56.00 -14.41 -32.35
N SER A 54 -57.33 -14.33 -32.24
CA SER A 54 -58.13 -13.38 -33.03
C SER A 54 -57.75 -11.93 -32.73
N ALA A 55 -57.56 -11.59 -31.46
CA ALA A 55 -57.13 -10.26 -31.05
C ALA A 55 -55.72 -9.92 -31.56
N MET A 56 -54.78 -10.87 -31.47
CA MET A 56 -53.42 -10.71 -32.01
C MET A 56 -53.41 -10.53 -33.52
N VAL A 57 -54.16 -11.36 -34.26
CA VAL A 57 -54.26 -11.24 -35.72
C VAL A 57 -54.87 -9.90 -36.11
N GLN A 58 -55.93 -9.47 -35.43
CA GLN A 58 -56.55 -8.17 -35.68
C GLN A 58 -55.56 -7.03 -35.43
N SER A 59 -54.85 -7.03 -34.29
CA SER A 59 -53.84 -6.02 -33.96
C SER A 59 -52.70 -5.97 -35.00
N GLN A 60 -52.25 -7.13 -35.48
CA GLN A 60 -51.19 -7.21 -36.48
C GLN A 60 -51.66 -6.68 -37.85
N VAL A 61 -52.89 -7.00 -38.25
CA VAL A 61 -53.49 -6.49 -39.48
C VAL A 61 -53.68 -4.98 -39.43
N GLU A 62 -54.19 -4.45 -38.31
CA GLU A 62 -54.35 -3.00 -38.11
C GLU A 62 -53.01 -2.26 -38.14
N SER A 63 -51.98 -2.81 -37.46
CA SER A 63 -50.62 -2.25 -37.47
C SER A 63 -50.01 -2.27 -38.87
N THR A 64 -50.21 -3.36 -39.61
CA THR A 64 -49.70 -3.48 -40.99
C THR A 64 -50.40 -2.49 -41.92
N ARG A 65 -51.72 -2.34 -41.78
CA ARG A 65 -52.50 -1.37 -42.57
C ARG A 65 -52.06 0.06 -42.29
N LEU A 66 -51.87 0.42 -41.02
CA LEU A 66 -51.37 1.73 -40.64
C LEU A 66 -49.96 1.97 -41.18
N GLY A 67 -49.10 0.95 -41.13
CA GLY A 67 -47.78 0.97 -41.75
C GLY A 67 -47.83 1.23 -43.27
N MET A 68 -48.73 0.54 -43.99
CA MET A 68 -48.92 0.77 -45.43
C MET A 68 -49.42 2.18 -45.74
N ASP A 69 -50.40 2.69 -44.98
CA ASP A 69 -50.91 4.06 -45.15
C ASP A 69 -49.81 5.11 -44.93
N LEU A 70 -48.95 4.93 -43.92
CA LEU A 70 -47.81 5.80 -43.66
C LEU A 70 -46.80 5.74 -44.81
N LEU A 71 -46.53 4.54 -45.33
CA LEU A 71 -45.57 4.34 -46.42
C LEU A 71 -46.06 4.97 -47.73
N GLU A 72 -47.36 4.88 -48.03
CA GLU A 72 -47.98 5.54 -49.18
C GLU A 72 -47.92 7.07 -49.03
N ARG A 73 -48.18 7.61 -47.83
CA ARG A 73 -48.02 9.05 -47.55
C ARG A 73 -46.57 9.50 -47.72
N ALA A 74 -45.61 8.76 -47.16
CA ALA A 74 -44.18 9.06 -47.30
C ALA A 74 -43.76 9.07 -48.78
N HIS A 75 -44.20 8.07 -49.56
CA HIS A 75 -43.94 8.02 -51.00
C HIS A 75 -44.49 9.25 -51.74
N ARG A 76 -45.75 9.64 -51.46
CA ARG A 76 -46.33 10.87 -52.03
C ARG A 76 -45.55 12.13 -51.65
N HIS A 77 -45.05 12.22 -50.41
CA HIS A 77 -44.22 13.35 -49.98
C HIS A 77 -42.87 13.38 -50.67
N ILE A 78 -42.22 12.22 -50.85
CA ILE A 78 -40.94 12.11 -51.58
C ILE A 78 -41.11 12.59 -53.02
N LEU A 79 -42.16 12.15 -53.73
CA LEU A 79 -42.42 12.59 -55.10
C LEU A 79 -42.66 14.11 -55.18
N LYS A 80 -43.40 14.69 -54.23
CA LYS A 80 -43.59 16.15 -54.15
C LYS A 80 -42.28 16.89 -53.87
N LEU A 81 -41.43 16.35 -53.00
CA LEU A 81 -40.12 16.93 -52.68
C LEU A 81 -39.20 16.90 -53.91
N GLN A 82 -39.14 15.78 -54.63
CA GLN A 82 -38.38 15.65 -55.87
C GLN A 82 -38.83 16.69 -56.91
N ALA A 83 -40.14 16.81 -57.14
CA ALA A 83 -40.68 17.81 -58.06
C ALA A 83 -40.37 19.26 -57.62
N ALA A 84 -40.36 19.53 -56.30
CA ALA A 84 -39.98 20.84 -55.77
C ALA A 84 -38.49 21.13 -55.98
N LEU A 85 -37.61 20.16 -55.74
CA LEU A 85 -36.17 20.28 -55.97
C LEU A 85 -35.87 20.52 -57.46
N GLU A 86 -36.48 19.75 -58.37
CA GLU A 86 -36.34 19.99 -59.81
C GLU A 86 -36.83 21.37 -60.25
N ARG A 87 -37.84 21.92 -59.57
CA ARG A 87 -38.31 23.28 -59.82
C ARG A 87 -37.33 24.32 -59.29
N ILE A 88 -36.76 24.11 -58.11
CA ILE A 88 -35.72 24.98 -57.54
C ILE A 88 -34.48 24.97 -58.43
N ASP A 89 -34.00 23.80 -58.86
CA ASP A 89 -32.83 23.68 -59.73
C ASP A 89 -33.03 24.40 -61.07
N ARG A 90 -34.22 24.26 -61.67
CA ARG A 90 -34.58 25.02 -62.89
C ARG A 90 -34.56 26.53 -62.65
N LEU A 91 -35.20 27.01 -61.58
CA LEU A 91 -35.22 28.44 -61.24
C LEU A 91 -33.80 28.96 -60.94
N CYS A 92 -32.96 28.18 -60.27
CA CYS A 92 -31.57 28.54 -59.99
C CYS A 92 -30.72 28.58 -61.27
N ALA A 93 -30.93 27.66 -62.21
CA ALA A 93 -30.27 27.69 -63.52
C ALA A 93 -30.71 28.93 -64.34
N GLU A 94 -32.01 29.22 -64.38
CA GLU A 94 -32.55 30.41 -65.04
C GLU A 94 -32.00 31.71 -64.41
N CYS A 95 -31.90 31.79 -63.09
CA CYS A 95 -31.27 32.92 -62.39
C CYS A 95 -29.75 33.01 -62.63
N SER A 96 -29.07 31.88 -62.86
CA SER A 96 -27.64 31.85 -63.18
C SER A 96 -27.35 32.47 -64.55
N ASP A 97 -28.25 32.30 -65.52
CA ASP A 97 -28.14 32.87 -66.86
C ASP A 97 -28.58 34.35 -66.93
N LEU A 98 -29.46 34.78 -66.03
CA LEU A 98 -29.99 36.16 -65.99
C LEU A 98 -28.96 37.20 -65.48
N VAL A 99 -27.97 36.76 -64.69
CA VAL A 99 -26.96 37.65 -64.09
C VAL A 99 -25.63 37.48 -64.83
N HIS A 100 -25.36 38.35 -65.80
CA HIS A 100 -24.16 38.32 -66.67
C HIS A 100 -22.79 38.27 -65.95
N HIS A 101 -22.74 38.40 -64.62
CA HIS A 101 -21.53 38.29 -63.79
C HIS A 101 -21.72 37.43 -62.52
N HIS A 102 -22.61 36.43 -62.51
CA HIS A 102 -22.89 35.58 -61.35
C HIS A 102 -21.61 35.00 -60.70
N VAL A 103 -20.65 34.55 -61.50
CA VAL A 103 -19.35 34.03 -61.02
C VAL A 103 -18.56 35.11 -60.25
N LYS A 104 -18.55 36.36 -60.72
CA LYS A 104 -17.83 37.46 -60.07
C LYS A 104 -18.55 37.90 -58.79
N ILE A 105 -19.89 37.90 -58.77
CA ILE A 105 -20.68 38.23 -57.59
C ILE A 105 -20.54 37.15 -56.53
N LYS A 106 -20.57 35.87 -56.91
CA LYS A 106 -20.34 34.73 -56.01
C LYS A 106 -18.91 34.76 -55.45
N LEU A 107 -17.92 35.05 -56.29
CA LEU A 107 -16.55 35.25 -55.83
C LEU A 107 -16.51 36.38 -54.81
N LEU A 108 -16.99 37.58 -55.16
CA LEU A 108 -17.01 38.75 -54.27
C LEU A 108 -17.76 38.49 -52.95
N ALA A 109 -18.91 37.81 -52.98
CA ALA A 109 -19.66 37.44 -51.78
C ALA A 109 -18.89 36.44 -50.91
N THR A 110 -18.18 35.49 -51.54
CA THR A 110 -17.31 34.54 -50.84
C THR A 110 -16.11 35.26 -50.24
N THR A 111 -15.45 36.17 -50.98
CA THR A 111 -14.33 36.96 -50.45
C THR A 111 -14.79 37.86 -49.32
N HIS A 112 -15.91 38.57 -49.48
CA HIS A 112 -16.46 39.44 -48.43
C HIS A 112 -16.88 38.64 -47.19
N GLY A 113 -17.49 37.46 -47.37
CA GLY A 113 -17.81 36.54 -46.29
C GLY A 113 -16.57 36.04 -45.55
N ASN A 114 -15.52 35.67 -46.28
CA ASN A 114 -14.25 35.23 -45.70
C ASN A 114 -13.54 36.39 -44.98
N VAL A 115 -13.49 37.59 -45.56
CA VAL A 115 -12.91 38.78 -44.91
C VAL A 115 -13.68 39.13 -43.64
N LYS A 116 -15.01 39.07 -43.65
CA LYS A 116 -15.82 39.31 -42.46
C LYS A 116 -15.51 38.31 -41.34
N LYS A 117 -15.32 37.02 -41.68
CA LYS A 117 -14.92 35.99 -40.71
C LYS A 117 -13.54 36.28 -40.13
N VAL A 118 -12.55 36.58 -40.98
CA VAL A 118 -11.18 36.89 -40.53
C VAL A 118 -11.16 38.13 -39.63
N LEU A 119 -11.92 39.18 -39.96
CA LEU A 119 -12.02 40.37 -39.10
C LEU A 119 -12.59 40.04 -37.72
N SER A 120 -13.65 39.21 -37.66
CA SER A 120 -14.21 38.74 -36.40
C SER A 120 -13.22 37.91 -35.59
N GLU A 121 -12.47 37.01 -36.24
CA GLU A 121 -11.46 36.18 -35.58
C GLU A 121 -10.27 37.02 -35.06
N ILE A 122 -9.89 38.10 -35.76
CA ILE A 122 -8.84 39.01 -35.30
C ILE A 122 -9.29 39.80 -34.06
N GLU A 123 -10.53 40.30 -34.04
CA GLU A 123 -11.08 40.97 -32.86
C GLU A 123 -11.01 40.03 -31.63
N ASP A 124 -11.40 38.77 -31.80
CA ASP A 124 -11.31 37.77 -30.73
C ASP A 124 -9.87 37.50 -30.27
N ILE A 125 -8.88 37.54 -31.18
CA ILE A 125 -7.45 37.32 -30.87
C ILE A 125 -6.84 38.50 -30.12
N VAL A 126 -7.19 39.73 -30.48
CA VAL A 126 -6.68 40.95 -29.84
C VAL A 126 -7.16 41.05 -28.38
N ASP A 127 -8.34 40.53 -28.08
CA ASP A 127 -8.87 40.56 -26.71
C ASP A 127 -8.32 39.44 -25.81
N LEU A 128 -7.56 38.47 -26.35
CA LEU A 128 -7.10 37.30 -25.59
C LEU A 128 -6.28 37.65 -24.34
N PRO A 129 -5.27 38.55 -24.37
CA PRO A 129 -4.49 38.86 -23.18
C PRO A 129 -5.35 39.48 -22.06
N TYR A 130 -6.28 40.37 -22.42
CA TYR A 130 -7.20 40.99 -21.45
C TYR A 130 -8.16 39.97 -20.83
N ARG A 131 -8.66 39.02 -21.64
CA ARG A 131 -9.49 37.91 -21.13
C ARG A 131 -8.69 36.97 -20.23
N ALA A 132 -7.40 36.76 -20.51
CA ALA A 132 -6.51 36.00 -19.65
C ALA A 132 -6.29 36.71 -18.30
N ASP A 133 -6.12 38.04 -18.29
CA ASP A 133 -6.05 38.83 -17.05
C ASP A 133 -7.33 38.70 -16.22
N ARG A 134 -8.51 38.71 -16.85
CA ARG A 134 -9.75 38.44 -16.11
C ARG A 134 -9.80 37.04 -15.50
N CYS A 135 -9.28 36.03 -16.20
CA CYS A 135 -9.18 34.68 -15.63
C CYS A 135 -8.22 34.66 -14.43
N TRP A 136 -7.14 35.43 -14.48
CA TRP A 136 -6.23 35.61 -13.35
C TRP A 136 -6.94 36.23 -12.14
N GLU A 137 -7.66 37.34 -12.35
CA GLU A 137 -8.44 38.00 -11.29
C GLU A 137 -9.50 37.06 -10.70
N MET A 138 -10.18 36.25 -11.54
CA MET A 138 -11.15 35.26 -11.08
C MET A 138 -10.51 34.21 -10.16
N LEU A 139 -9.31 33.74 -10.49
CA LEU A 139 -8.56 32.76 -9.68
C LEU A 139 -8.09 33.33 -8.35
N GLU A 140 -7.81 34.63 -8.27
CA GLU A 140 -7.41 35.29 -7.02
C GLU A 140 -8.60 35.67 -6.13
N ALA A 141 -9.77 35.89 -6.71
CA ALA A 141 -10.93 36.38 -5.98
C ALA A 141 -11.61 35.31 -5.11
N ASP A 142 -11.84 34.11 -5.65
CA ASP A 142 -12.53 33.02 -4.96
C ASP A 142 -12.14 31.67 -5.58
N GLU A 143 -11.88 30.68 -4.74
CA GLU A 143 -11.59 29.32 -5.17
C GLU A 143 -12.80 28.62 -5.82
N ALA A 144 -14.03 29.07 -5.53
CA ALA A 144 -15.23 28.60 -6.25
C ALA A 144 -15.17 28.90 -7.76
N ASN A 145 -14.30 29.84 -8.17
CA ASN A 145 -14.08 30.16 -9.59
C ASN A 145 -13.08 29.21 -10.28
N LEU A 146 -12.56 28.17 -9.61
CA LEU A 146 -11.59 27.24 -10.20
C LEU A 146 -12.10 26.60 -11.50
N VAL A 147 -13.33 26.05 -11.48
CA VAL A 147 -13.93 25.41 -12.66
C VAL A 147 -14.27 26.43 -13.76
N PRO A 148 -14.98 27.56 -13.48
CA PRO A 148 -15.21 28.59 -14.48
C PRO A 148 -13.93 29.17 -15.10
N ALA A 149 -12.89 29.39 -14.30
CA ALA A 149 -11.60 29.88 -14.77
C ALA A 149 -10.93 28.85 -15.68
N PHE A 150 -10.98 27.56 -15.34
CA PHE A 150 -10.47 26.49 -16.20
C PHE A 150 -11.19 26.44 -17.55
N GLU A 151 -12.52 26.46 -17.56
CA GLU A 151 -13.32 26.45 -18.79
C GLU A 151 -12.98 27.64 -19.69
N ALA A 152 -12.87 28.84 -19.11
CA ALA A 152 -12.45 30.04 -19.82
C ALA A 152 -11.03 29.91 -20.37
N LEU A 153 -10.07 29.43 -19.57
CA LEU A 153 -8.68 29.27 -19.97
C LEU A 153 -8.50 28.23 -21.08
N VAL A 154 -9.23 27.12 -21.06
CA VAL A 154 -9.22 26.12 -22.14
C VAL A 154 -9.63 26.75 -23.47
N LEU A 155 -10.69 27.57 -23.47
CA LEU A 155 -11.12 28.29 -24.66
C LEU A 155 -10.06 29.28 -25.14
N LEU A 156 -9.48 30.07 -24.22
CA LEU A 156 -8.44 31.04 -24.56
C LEU A 156 -7.18 30.36 -25.12
N THR A 157 -6.72 29.27 -24.51
CA THR A 157 -5.59 28.48 -25.01
C THR A 157 -5.91 27.89 -26.38
N GLY A 158 -7.10 27.34 -26.58
CA GLY A 158 -7.53 26.82 -27.88
C GLY A 158 -7.51 27.88 -28.98
N THR A 159 -8.04 29.08 -28.70
CA THR A 159 -8.02 30.19 -29.66
C THR A 159 -6.60 30.70 -29.92
N ALA A 160 -5.77 30.81 -28.89
CA ALA A 160 -4.38 31.23 -29.02
C ALA A 160 -3.56 30.26 -29.87
N GLU A 161 -3.69 28.95 -29.64
CA GLU A 161 -3.01 27.92 -30.44
C GLU A 161 -3.52 27.88 -31.88
N ASN A 162 -4.83 28.02 -32.10
CA ASN A 162 -5.39 28.13 -33.45
C ASN A 162 -4.84 29.36 -34.20
N ALA A 163 -4.70 30.50 -33.52
CA ALA A 163 -4.11 31.71 -34.09
C ALA A 163 -2.63 31.50 -34.47
N LYS A 164 -1.84 30.89 -33.57
CA LYS A 164 -0.43 30.53 -33.82
C LYS A 164 -0.31 29.60 -35.04
N LEU A 165 -1.14 28.55 -35.10
CA LEU A 165 -1.14 27.57 -36.21
C LEU A 165 -1.62 28.18 -37.54
N ALA A 166 -2.65 29.03 -37.51
CA ALA A 166 -3.14 29.74 -38.69
C ALA A 166 -2.05 30.66 -39.28
N TRP A 167 -1.32 31.37 -38.42
CA TRP A 167 -0.20 32.21 -38.81
C TRP A 167 0.97 31.42 -39.39
N GLN A 168 1.33 30.28 -38.77
CA GLN A 168 2.38 29.38 -39.29
C GLN A 168 2.07 28.85 -40.70
N ARG A 169 0.79 28.64 -41.03
CA ARG A 169 0.37 28.18 -42.36
C ARG A 169 0.43 29.28 -43.42
N SER A 170 0.23 30.54 -43.04
CA SER A 170 0.12 31.67 -43.96
C SER A 170 1.41 32.46 -44.15
N ASN A 171 2.27 32.53 -43.13
CA ASN A 171 3.46 33.39 -43.12
C ASN A 171 4.75 32.59 -42.87
N LYS A 172 5.83 32.91 -43.61
CA LYS A 172 7.15 32.23 -43.51
C LYS A 172 8.15 32.99 -42.62
N SER A 173 7.81 34.19 -42.13
CA SER A 173 8.67 34.97 -41.23
C SER A 173 8.62 34.41 -39.81
N ALA A 174 9.75 33.89 -39.33
CA ALA A 174 9.88 33.42 -37.96
C ALA A 174 9.83 34.55 -36.92
N ALA A 175 10.20 35.78 -37.31
CA ALA A 175 10.19 36.95 -36.43
C ALA A 175 8.76 37.36 -36.05
N ASP A 176 7.86 37.47 -37.03
CA ASP A 176 6.46 37.88 -36.83
C ASP A 176 5.70 36.83 -35.99
N LEU A 177 6.01 35.55 -36.19
CA LEU A 177 5.46 34.47 -35.36
C LEU A 177 5.94 34.57 -33.91
N SER A 178 7.19 34.97 -33.68
CA SER A 178 7.72 35.21 -32.34
C SER A 178 7.04 36.38 -31.65
N GLU A 179 6.73 37.46 -32.37
CA GLU A 179 6.03 38.63 -31.83
C GLU A 179 4.58 38.28 -31.45
N LEU A 180 3.86 37.57 -32.32
CA LEU A 180 2.51 37.05 -32.01
C LEU A 180 2.53 36.10 -30.80
N SER A 181 3.54 35.22 -30.74
CA SER A 181 3.69 34.28 -29.62
C SER A 181 3.97 35.02 -28.31
N ALA A 182 4.77 36.09 -28.35
CA ALA A 182 5.03 36.94 -27.19
C ALA A 182 3.76 37.70 -26.75
N TYR A 183 2.97 38.19 -27.70
CA TYR A 183 1.69 38.85 -27.41
C TYR A 183 0.69 37.92 -26.72
N LEU A 184 0.60 36.66 -27.20
CA LEU A 184 -0.31 35.65 -26.65
C LEU A 184 0.24 34.91 -25.43
N ALA A 185 1.50 35.18 -25.04
CA ALA A 185 2.16 34.50 -23.92
C ALA A 185 1.40 34.64 -22.60
N ARG A 186 0.63 35.72 -22.43
CA ARG A 186 -0.17 35.94 -21.22
C ARG A 186 -1.17 34.81 -20.96
N VAL A 187 -1.77 34.23 -22.00
CA VAL A 187 -2.68 33.08 -21.86
C VAL A 187 -1.93 31.87 -21.27
N ASP A 188 -0.73 31.63 -21.77
CA ASP A 188 0.13 30.53 -21.31
C ASP A 188 0.65 30.77 -19.87
N ASP A 189 0.91 32.02 -19.48
CA ASP A 189 1.26 32.41 -18.12
C ASP A 189 0.12 32.12 -17.13
N VAL A 190 -1.10 32.54 -17.45
CA VAL A 190 -2.26 32.33 -16.56
C VAL A 190 -2.60 30.84 -16.46
N MET A 191 -2.50 30.10 -17.56
CA MET A 191 -2.66 28.63 -17.52
C MET A 191 -1.59 27.96 -16.66
N ARG A 192 -0.32 28.39 -16.72
CA ARG A 192 0.73 27.87 -15.83
C ARG A 192 0.43 28.18 -14.36
N ARG A 193 -0.07 29.39 -14.06
CA ARG A 193 -0.48 29.76 -12.70
C ARG A 193 -1.63 28.89 -12.19
N PHE A 194 -2.61 28.62 -13.05
CA PHE A 194 -3.72 27.72 -12.77
C PHE A 194 -3.23 26.31 -12.42
N GLU A 195 -2.37 25.73 -13.27
CA GLU A 195 -1.80 24.41 -13.02
C GLU A 195 -0.98 24.36 -11.73
N LYS A 196 -0.22 25.42 -11.44
CA LYS A 196 0.51 25.55 -10.18
C LYS A 196 -0.43 25.51 -8.98
N LEU A 197 -1.54 26.27 -9.05
CA LEU A 197 -2.56 26.28 -8.00
C LEU A 197 -3.18 24.89 -7.82
N LEU A 198 -3.59 24.26 -8.92
CA LEU A 198 -4.22 22.94 -8.91
C LEU A 198 -3.30 21.86 -8.35
N PHE A 199 -2.07 21.74 -8.85
CA PHE A 199 -1.18 20.63 -8.50
C PHE A 199 -0.37 20.87 -7.23
N GLU A 200 0.19 22.07 -7.03
CA GLU A 200 1.08 22.31 -5.88
C GLU A 200 0.31 22.69 -4.62
N ALA A 201 -0.78 23.47 -4.74
CA ALA A 201 -1.50 23.96 -3.57
C ALA A 201 -2.67 23.05 -3.15
N HIS A 202 -3.35 22.40 -4.09
CA HIS A 202 -4.55 21.60 -3.79
C HIS A 202 -4.33 20.09 -3.88
N LEU A 203 -3.74 19.61 -4.97
CA LEU A 203 -3.63 18.16 -5.24
C LEU A 203 -2.33 17.51 -4.76
N ALA A 204 -1.34 18.27 -4.30
CA ALA A 204 -0.10 17.72 -3.76
C ALA A 204 -0.38 16.94 -2.47
N LEU A 205 0.36 15.87 -2.23
CA LEU A 205 0.33 15.16 -0.96
C LEU A 205 1.09 15.97 0.11
N PRO A 206 0.60 16.10 1.36
CA PRO A 206 -0.67 15.62 1.90
C PRO A 206 -1.86 16.59 1.75
N HIS A 207 -1.69 17.74 1.09
CA HIS A 207 -2.69 18.81 1.00
C HIS A 207 -4.09 18.33 0.60
N PHE A 208 -4.21 17.45 -0.40
CA PHE A 208 -5.55 16.97 -0.82
C PHE A 208 -6.25 16.11 0.24
N ILE A 209 -5.50 15.46 1.13
CA ILE A 209 -6.05 14.69 2.26
C ILE A 209 -6.67 15.66 3.26
N TYR A 210 -5.93 16.70 3.67
CA TYR A 210 -6.45 17.74 4.56
C TYR A 210 -7.61 18.52 3.94
N LEU A 211 -7.51 18.84 2.65
CA LEU A 211 -8.56 19.54 1.91
C LEU A 211 -9.87 18.75 1.90
N SER A 212 -9.82 17.42 1.88
CA SER A 212 -11.02 16.56 1.92
C SER A 212 -11.83 16.73 3.22
N GLN A 213 -11.16 17.07 4.32
CA GLN A 213 -11.82 17.32 5.62
C GLN A 213 -12.27 18.77 5.77
N GLU A 214 -11.39 19.72 5.42
CA GLU A 214 -11.66 21.14 5.64
C GLU A 214 -12.66 21.70 4.62
N ARG A 215 -12.47 21.36 3.33
CA ARG A 215 -13.20 21.96 2.20
C ARG A 215 -13.42 20.92 1.08
N PRO A 216 -14.25 19.88 1.30
CA PRO A 216 -14.46 18.81 0.33
C PRO A 216 -14.98 19.29 -1.03
N THR A 217 -15.76 20.37 -1.07
CA THR A 217 -16.28 20.94 -2.32
C THR A 217 -15.16 21.43 -3.25
N LEU A 218 -14.10 22.02 -2.69
CA LEU A 218 -12.96 22.47 -3.49
C LEU A 218 -12.19 21.28 -4.06
N LEU A 219 -12.00 20.22 -3.28
CA LEU A 219 -11.34 19.00 -3.76
C LEU A 219 -12.14 18.37 -4.90
N VAL A 220 -13.47 18.29 -4.76
CA VAL A 220 -14.36 17.82 -5.84
C VAL A 220 -14.23 18.71 -7.08
N ASP A 221 -14.13 20.03 -6.94
CA ASP A 221 -13.90 20.94 -8.07
C ASP A 221 -12.52 20.72 -8.74
N CYS A 222 -11.47 20.44 -7.97
CA CYS A 222 -10.16 20.04 -8.50
C CYS A 222 -10.27 18.74 -9.31
N VAL A 223 -10.99 17.75 -8.78
CA VAL A 223 -11.21 16.46 -9.46
C VAL A 223 -12.08 16.63 -10.72
N ARG A 224 -13.07 17.53 -10.69
CA ARG A 224 -13.88 17.90 -11.86
C ARG A 224 -13.01 18.50 -12.96
N VAL A 225 -12.10 19.41 -12.62
CA VAL A 225 -11.14 19.97 -13.59
C VAL A 225 -10.31 18.85 -14.23
N MET A 226 -9.82 17.90 -13.44
CA MET A 226 -9.06 16.76 -13.98
C MET A 226 -9.90 15.94 -14.95
N GLU A 227 -11.13 15.57 -14.59
CA GLU A 227 -12.02 14.78 -15.47
C GLU A 227 -12.41 15.56 -16.73
N LEU A 228 -12.65 16.87 -16.63
CA LEU A 228 -12.89 17.72 -17.80
C LEU A 228 -11.67 17.74 -18.73
N GLN A 229 -10.45 17.84 -18.20
CA GLN A 229 -9.23 17.77 -19.01
C GLN A 229 -9.06 16.41 -19.69
N GLU A 230 -9.36 15.30 -19.01
CA GLU A 230 -9.28 13.96 -19.62
C GLU A 230 -10.30 13.78 -20.75
N LEU A 231 -11.50 14.34 -20.61
CA LEU A 231 -12.51 14.37 -21.68
C LEU A 231 -12.02 15.20 -22.88
N LEU A 232 -11.40 16.36 -22.65
CA LEU A 232 -10.81 17.18 -23.70
C LEU A 232 -9.68 16.44 -24.42
N ASP A 233 -8.76 15.82 -23.69
CA ASP A 233 -7.65 15.04 -24.24
C ASP A 233 -8.15 13.81 -25.02
N ALA A 234 -9.26 13.20 -24.62
CA ALA A 234 -9.94 12.14 -25.37
C ALA A 234 -10.56 12.66 -26.68
N GLU A 235 -11.22 13.82 -26.66
CA GLU A 235 -11.83 14.39 -27.85
C GLU A 235 -10.76 14.86 -28.87
N TYR A 236 -9.66 15.46 -28.40
CA TYR A 236 -8.54 15.82 -29.29
C TYR A 236 -7.92 14.59 -29.97
N ARG A 237 -7.84 13.45 -29.27
CA ARG A 237 -7.44 12.17 -29.88
C ARG A 237 -8.44 11.73 -30.96
N ARG A 238 -9.74 11.84 -30.68
CA ARG A 238 -10.81 11.42 -31.60
C ARG A 238 -10.81 12.21 -32.90
N VAL A 239 -10.67 13.54 -32.80
CA VAL A 239 -10.75 14.46 -33.96
C VAL A 239 -9.45 14.47 -34.78
N LYS A 240 -8.42 13.69 -34.40
CA LYS A 240 -7.07 13.73 -35.02
C LYS A 240 -6.48 15.14 -35.07
N MET A 241 -6.85 16.00 -34.11
CA MET A 241 -6.18 17.26 -33.83
C MET A 241 -4.84 16.99 -33.12
N GLY A 242 -3.99 16.15 -33.73
CA GLY A 242 -2.73 15.67 -33.13
C GLY A 242 -1.65 16.74 -32.94
N ALA A 243 -1.97 18.00 -33.23
CA ALA A 243 -1.10 19.15 -33.01
C ALA A 243 -1.30 19.81 -31.64
N VAL A 244 -2.39 19.50 -30.91
CA VAL A 244 -2.63 20.06 -29.57
C VAL A 244 -1.98 19.14 -28.52
N PRO A 245 -1.04 19.65 -27.70
CA PRO A 245 -0.43 18.85 -26.62
C PRO A 245 -1.49 18.39 -25.61
N GLN A 246 -1.47 17.10 -25.27
CA GLN A 246 -2.30 16.55 -24.19
C GLN A 246 -1.71 16.94 -22.84
N ARG A 247 -2.57 17.39 -21.91
CA ARG A 247 -2.11 17.81 -20.58
C ARG A 247 -2.08 16.68 -19.55
N ARG A 248 -2.87 15.62 -19.75
CA ARG A 248 -2.88 14.37 -18.95
C ARG A 248 -2.89 14.62 -17.45
N TYR A 249 -3.86 15.42 -16.98
CA TYR A 249 -3.93 15.82 -15.58
C TYR A 249 -4.09 14.63 -14.64
N LYS A 250 -4.79 13.58 -15.05
CA LYS A 250 -4.95 12.37 -14.25
C LYS A 250 -3.64 11.62 -14.05
N ASP A 251 -2.87 11.43 -15.11
CA ASP A 251 -1.56 10.76 -15.04
C ASP A 251 -0.58 11.58 -14.19
N ARG A 252 -0.56 12.92 -14.37
CA ARG A 252 0.26 13.83 -13.56
C ARG A 252 -0.08 13.77 -12.08
N PHE A 253 -1.38 13.74 -11.75
CA PHE A 253 -1.82 13.62 -10.36
C PHE A 253 -1.34 12.32 -9.72
N PHE A 254 -1.55 11.17 -10.38
CA PHE A 254 -1.11 9.91 -9.82
C PHE A 254 0.42 9.80 -9.70
N ALA A 255 1.17 10.32 -10.67
CA ALA A 255 2.62 10.42 -10.55
C ALA A 255 3.04 11.32 -9.38
N SER A 256 2.31 12.41 -9.14
CA SER A 256 2.53 13.31 -8.01
C SER A 256 2.26 12.66 -6.66
N ILE A 257 1.34 11.70 -6.54
CA ILE A 257 1.13 10.94 -5.29
C ILE A 257 2.37 10.12 -4.97
N THR A 258 2.91 9.39 -5.94
CA THR A 258 4.13 8.59 -5.76
C THR A 258 5.32 9.46 -5.38
N ALA A 259 5.58 10.53 -6.14
CA ALA A 259 6.67 11.45 -5.86
C ALA A 259 6.51 12.18 -4.51
N GLY A 260 5.27 12.56 -4.17
CA GLY A 260 4.98 13.20 -2.88
C GLY A 260 5.20 12.26 -1.70
N ALA A 261 4.85 10.98 -1.83
CA ALA A 261 5.14 9.99 -0.80
C ALA A 261 6.66 9.75 -0.66
N GLU A 262 7.38 9.56 -1.77
CA GLU A 262 8.84 9.41 -1.75
C GLU A 262 9.55 10.57 -1.05
N GLU A 263 9.16 11.82 -1.35
CA GLU A 263 9.77 13.01 -0.73
C GLU A 263 9.47 13.07 0.78
N ARG A 264 8.25 12.70 1.20
CA ARG A 264 7.88 12.71 2.63
C ARG A 264 8.58 11.62 3.44
N PHE A 265 8.82 10.46 2.83
CA PHE A 265 9.53 9.36 3.49
C PHE A 265 11.05 9.54 3.44
N LYS A 266 11.57 10.47 2.65
CA LYS A 266 13.00 10.71 2.50
C LYS A 266 13.68 11.07 3.83
N ASP A 267 13.11 11.98 4.60
CA ASP A 267 13.65 12.38 5.90
C ASP A 267 13.63 11.20 6.89
N LEU A 268 12.57 10.38 6.87
CA LEU A 268 12.46 9.17 7.68
C LEU A 268 13.47 8.08 7.26
N LEU A 269 13.74 7.97 5.96
CA LEU A 269 14.75 7.07 5.42
C LEU A 269 16.16 7.51 5.79
N GLU A 270 16.43 8.82 5.75
CA GLU A 270 17.70 9.38 6.23
C GLU A 270 17.86 9.11 7.73
N LEU A 271 16.81 9.37 8.53
CA LEU A 271 16.78 9.05 9.96
C LEU A 271 17.05 7.56 10.21
N ALA A 272 16.37 6.64 9.51
CA ALA A 272 16.61 5.20 9.63
C ALA A 272 18.05 4.77 9.29
N ARG A 273 18.73 5.45 8.35
CA ARG A 273 20.14 5.20 8.00
C ARG A 273 21.13 5.72 9.05
N THR A 274 20.74 6.73 9.82
CA THR A 274 21.59 7.28 10.90
C THR A 274 21.57 6.42 12.17
N CYS A 275 20.64 5.47 12.28
CA CYS A 275 20.59 4.56 13.41
C CYS A 275 21.92 3.79 13.54
N ASN A 276 22.47 3.69 14.75
CA ASN A 276 23.80 3.16 15.08
C ASN A 276 25.02 3.93 14.56
N GLN A 277 24.86 5.12 13.96
CA GLN A 277 26.02 5.98 13.73
C GLN A 277 26.48 6.57 15.08
N PRO A 278 27.74 6.36 15.48
CA PRO A 278 28.21 6.82 16.79
C PRO A 278 28.23 8.35 16.83
N ASN A 279 27.76 8.91 17.94
CA ASN A 279 27.88 10.33 18.21
C ASN A 279 29.35 10.75 18.23
N THR A 280 29.69 11.73 17.40
CA THR A 280 31.05 12.24 17.30
C THR A 280 31.18 13.44 18.22
N VAL A 281 31.68 13.24 19.44
CA VAL A 281 32.05 14.37 20.30
C VAL A 281 33.24 15.09 19.66
N VAL A 282 33.05 16.35 19.28
CA VAL A 282 34.13 17.19 18.74
C VAL A 282 34.73 18.00 19.89
N ARG A 283 36.01 17.72 20.21
CA ARG A 283 36.78 18.50 21.19
C ARG A 283 37.78 19.38 20.46
N ILE A 284 37.85 20.67 20.77
CA ILE A 284 38.75 21.63 20.09
C ILE A 284 39.81 22.12 21.08
N ASP A 285 41.07 21.78 20.87
CA ASP A 285 42.16 22.18 21.78
C ASP A 285 42.45 23.69 21.75
N GLN A 286 43.32 24.14 22.67
CA GLN A 286 43.75 25.54 22.81
C GLN A 286 44.47 26.11 21.57
N ASP A 287 44.92 25.25 20.65
CA ASP A 287 45.62 25.59 19.41
C ASP A 287 44.67 25.49 18.18
N ALA A 288 43.36 25.32 18.41
CA ALA A 288 42.31 25.14 17.41
C ALA A 288 42.44 23.87 16.54
N ASN A 289 43.14 22.83 17.02
CA ASN A 289 43.12 21.51 16.37
C ASN A 289 41.86 20.75 16.77
N VAL A 290 41.28 20.04 15.79
CA VAL A 290 40.04 19.27 15.98
C VAL A 290 40.38 17.85 16.44
N VAL A 291 39.96 17.48 17.63
CA VAL A 291 39.86 16.07 18.06
C VAL A 291 38.53 15.55 17.52
N VAL A 292 38.59 14.60 16.58
CA VAL A 292 37.41 14.01 15.96
C VAL A 292 37.09 12.70 16.67
N SER A 293 35.99 12.74 17.42
CA SER A 293 35.29 11.63 18.07
C SER A 293 35.99 10.95 19.25
N GLU A 294 35.31 11.05 20.39
CA GLU A 294 35.23 10.01 21.40
C GLU A 294 34.11 9.05 20.99
N VAL A 295 34.40 8.05 20.15
CA VAL A 295 33.39 7.07 19.71
C VAL A 295 33.06 6.20 20.92
N ARG A 296 31.85 6.39 21.45
CA ARG A 296 31.30 5.53 22.50
C ARG A 296 30.18 4.68 21.90
N ASP A 297 30.10 3.42 22.31
CA ASP A 297 28.93 2.59 21.99
C ASP A 297 27.68 3.11 22.73
N TYR A 298 26.51 2.55 22.42
CA TYR A 298 25.24 2.85 23.10
C TYR A 298 25.23 2.48 24.60
N LEU A 299 26.27 1.79 25.10
CA LEU A 299 26.48 1.45 26.51
C LEU A 299 27.48 2.40 27.19
N GLY A 300 28.00 3.40 26.48
CA GLY A 300 28.92 4.40 26.97
C GLY A 300 30.39 3.95 27.04
N ASN A 301 30.78 2.81 26.46
CA ASN A 301 32.17 2.34 26.44
C ASN A 301 32.97 3.04 25.34
N LEU A 302 34.18 3.49 25.67
CA LEU A 302 35.10 4.11 24.72
C LEU A 302 35.63 3.08 23.72
N THR A 303 35.31 3.26 22.44
CA THR A 303 35.76 2.35 21.36
C THR A 303 36.85 2.95 20.47
N ARG A 304 36.94 4.28 20.34
CA ARG A 304 37.95 4.94 19.49
C ARG A 304 38.15 6.40 19.88
N LEU A 305 39.41 6.85 19.90
CA LEU A 305 39.81 8.24 20.18
C LEU A 305 40.82 8.70 19.11
N VAL A 306 40.53 9.79 18.38
CA VAL A 306 41.40 10.28 17.28
C VAL A 306 41.60 11.80 17.34
N ARG A 307 42.83 12.27 17.17
CA ARG A 307 43.21 13.68 17.02
C ARG A 307 43.58 13.97 15.57
N ILE A 308 43.15 15.11 15.02
CA ILE A 308 43.60 15.57 13.69
C ILE A 308 44.68 16.63 13.85
N VAL A 309 45.91 16.29 13.44
CA VAL A 309 47.05 17.22 13.37
C VAL A 309 47.47 17.34 11.90
N ASN A 310 47.52 18.55 11.35
CA ASN A 310 47.91 18.79 9.94
C ASN A 310 47.09 17.98 8.89
N ARG A 311 45.78 17.75 9.14
CA ARG A 311 44.89 16.90 8.31
C ARG A 311 45.25 15.40 8.31
N GLN A 312 46.05 14.93 9.25
CA GLN A 312 46.29 13.50 9.46
C GLN A 312 45.67 13.04 10.78
N GLU A 313 45.07 11.85 10.76
CA GLU A 313 44.49 11.20 11.94
C GLU A 313 45.60 10.53 12.77
N GLU A 314 45.71 10.92 14.04
CA GLU A 314 46.55 10.26 15.04
C GLU A 314 45.67 9.65 16.14
N LEU A 315 45.91 8.38 16.47
CA LEU A 315 45.26 7.68 17.59
C LEU A 315 45.78 8.24 18.91
N VAL A 316 44.88 8.48 19.86
CA VAL A 316 45.23 8.96 21.20
C VAL A 316 45.07 7.81 22.19
N ASP A 317 46.19 7.37 22.78
CA ASP A 317 46.24 6.20 23.66
C ASP A 317 45.84 6.51 25.12
N ASP A 318 45.97 7.77 25.58
CA ASP A 318 45.66 8.18 26.96
C ASP A 318 44.53 9.24 27.03
N PRO A 319 43.36 8.91 27.61
CA PRO A 319 42.25 9.85 27.81
C PRO A 319 42.57 11.04 28.73
N GLU A 320 43.61 10.98 29.56
CA GLU A 320 43.97 12.08 30.47
C GLU A 320 44.45 13.34 29.75
N GLU A 321 44.92 13.21 28.49
CA GLU A 321 45.35 14.34 27.65
C GLU A 321 44.22 15.32 27.30
N LEU A 322 42.95 14.93 27.53
CA LEU A 322 41.76 15.69 27.16
C LEU A 322 41.23 16.60 28.28
N ARG A 323 41.83 16.56 29.49
CA ARG A 323 41.32 17.24 30.70
C ARG A 323 41.29 18.77 30.66
N GLY A 324 41.83 19.42 29.62
CA GLY A 324 41.93 20.87 29.49
C GLY A 324 41.24 21.49 28.26
N ILE A 325 40.44 20.71 27.53
CA ILE A 325 39.86 21.13 26.25
C ILE A 325 38.42 21.63 26.42
N GLU A 326 38.04 22.73 25.77
CA GLU A 326 36.64 23.16 25.70
C GLU A 326 35.85 22.17 24.83
N VAL A 327 34.84 21.55 25.44
CA VAL A 327 34.03 20.49 24.82
C VAL A 327 32.71 21.09 24.34
N PHE A 328 32.39 20.88 23.06
CA PHE A 328 31.02 21.03 22.58
C PHE A 328 30.39 19.64 22.58
N ASP A 329 29.44 19.43 23.51
CA ASP A 329 28.69 18.19 23.58
C ASP A 329 27.51 18.25 22.59
N GLU A 330 27.59 17.47 21.50
CA GLU A 330 26.38 17.10 20.76
C GLU A 330 25.55 16.11 21.59
N PRO A 331 24.22 16.21 21.59
CA PRO A 331 23.36 15.38 22.43
C PRO A 331 23.57 13.90 22.11
N LEU A 332 23.91 13.10 23.12
CA LEU A 332 23.96 11.62 23.08
C LEU A 332 22.77 11.07 22.31
N PHE A 333 23.00 10.15 21.36
CA PHE A 333 21.94 9.45 20.64
C PHE A 333 21.03 8.80 21.68
N ASP A 334 19.82 9.33 21.81
CA ASP A 334 18.80 8.78 22.67
C ASP A 334 17.89 7.94 21.80
N GLU A 335 18.04 6.61 21.90
CA GLU A 335 17.24 5.65 21.14
C GLU A 335 15.74 5.87 21.35
N SER A 336 15.31 6.26 22.56
CA SER A 336 13.90 6.50 22.82
C SER A 336 13.41 7.71 22.03
N LEU A 337 14.13 8.82 22.09
CA LEU A 337 13.76 10.04 21.34
C LEU A 337 13.82 9.81 19.83
N PHE A 338 14.82 9.07 19.35
CA PHE A 338 14.94 8.66 17.95
C PHE A 338 13.71 7.84 17.50
N LEU A 339 13.30 6.84 18.30
CA LEU A 339 12.14 6.02 17.97
C LEU A 339 10.82 6.80 18.11
N ASP A 340 10.72 7.74 19.04
CA ASP A 340 9.56 8.64 19.13
C ASP A 340 9.46 9.53 17.89
N GLU A 341 10.58 10.03 17.38
CA GLU A 341 10.61 10.82 16.14
C GLU A 341 10.28 9.96 14.91
N LEU A 342 10.91 8.79 14.76
CA LEU A 342 10.70 7.91 13.61
C LEU A 342 9.28 7.31 13.62
N LEU A 343 8.87 6.68 14.73
CA LEU A 343 7.61 5.94 14.81
C LEU A 343 6.43 6.88 15.06
N ASP A 344 6.48 7.71 16.08
CA ASP A 344 5.32 8.51 16.51
C ASP A 344 5.08 9.72 15.61
N ARG A 345 6.13 10.51 15.32
CA ARG A 345 6.01 11.69 14.44
C ARG A 345 6.16 11.38 12.96
N GLY A 346 6.73 10.23 12.62
CA GLY A 346 6.88 9.78 11.24
C GLY A 346 5.78 8.82 10.83
N LEU A 347 5.92 7.56 11.25
CA LEU A 347 5.15 6.48 10.67
C LEU A 347 3.69 6.40 11.14
N TYR A 348 3.38 6.75 12.40
CA TYR A 348 2.00 6.78 12.91
C TYR A 348 1.19 7.92 12.28
N GLU A 349 1.75 9.12 12.11
CA GLU A 349 1.05 10.22 11.41
C GLU A 349 0.62 9.81 9.99
N MET A 350 1.51 9.14 9.25
CA MET A 350 1.21 8.60 7.91
C MET A 350 0.17 7.48 7.93
N THR A 351 0.12 6.71 9.02
CA THR A 351 -0.87 5.65 9.23
C THR A 351 -2.25 6.26 9.48
N ASP A 352 -2.33 7.29 10.32
CA ASP A 352 -3.58 8.01 10.60
C ASP A 352 -4.13 8.70 9.34
N GLU A 353 -3.25 9.20 8.47
CA GLU A 353 -3.64 9.71 7.16
C GLU A 353 -4.37 8.69 6.29
N LEU A 354 -4.05 7.40 6.37
CA LEU A 354 -4.77 6.37 5.59
C LEU A 354 -6.24 6.26 6.03
N ALA A 355 -6.52 6.41 7.32
CA ALA A 355 -7.89 6.48 7.82
C ALA A 355 -8.61 7.72 7.28
N MET A 356 -7.94 8.88 7.25
CA MET A 356 -8.50 10.09 6.66
C MET A 356 -8.77 9.94 5.15
N VAL A 357 -7.89 9.22 4.44
CA VAL A 357 -8.06 8.93 3.02
C VAL A 357 -9.28 8.04 2.80
N TYR A 358 -9.47 7.03 3.64
CA TYR A 358 -10.62 6.14 3.57
C TYR A 358 -11.94 6.86 3.86
N ASP A 359 -12.01 7.60 4.97
CA ASP A 359 -13.25 8.21 5.47
C ASP A 359 -13.70 9.43 4.65
N TYR A 360 -12.77 10.30 4.27
CA TYR A 360 -13.10 11.62 3.69
C TYR A 360 -12.64 11.73 2.23
N THR A 361 -11.39 11.37 1.95
CA THR A 361 -10.81 11.59 0.63
C THR A 361 -11.47 10.71 -0.43
N ALA A 362 -11.72 9.43 -0.13
CA ALA A 362 -12.29 8.49 -1.07
C ALA A 362 -13.65 8.95 -1.64
N ALA A 363 -14.47 9.61 -0.83
CA ALA A 363 -15.77 10.12 -1.24
C ALA A 363 -15.68 11.32 -2.22
N CYS A 364 -14.56 12.03 -2.25
CA CYS A 364 -14.34 13.18 -3.13
C CYS A 364 -13.92 12.78 -4.55
N PHE A 365 -13.54 11.53 -4.78
CA PHE A 365 -13.08 11.03 -6.08
C PHE A 365 -14.07 10.02 -6.69
N PRO A 366 -14.14 9.91 -8.03
CA PRO A 366 -14.86 8.83 -8.68
C PRO A 366 -14.33 7.45 -8.24
N PRO A 367 -15.18 6.43 -8.03
CA PRO A 367 -14.74 5.09 -7.63
C PRO A 367 -13.71 4.46 -8.56
N SER A 368 -13.73 4.81 -9.85
CA SER A 368 -12.76 4.35 -10.85
C SER A 368 -11.32 4.80 -10.59
N TYR A 369 -11.10 5.81 -9.74
CA TYR A 369 -9.76 6.25 -9.36
C TYR A 369 -9.10 5.28 -8.39
N GLY A 370 -9.87 4.61 -7.53
CA GLY A 370 -9.34 3.75 -6.47
C GLY A 370 -8.36 4.49 -5.56
N ILE A 371 -8.68 5.73 -5.17
CA ILE A 371 -7.72 6.65 -4.53
C ILE A 371 -7.14 6.07 -3.23
N PHE A 372 -7.97 5.46 -2.38
CA PHE A 372 -7.52 4.80 -1.16
C PHE A 372 -6.47 3.73 -1.45
N ASN A 373 -6.79 2.77 -2.33
CA ASN A 373 -5.87 1.69 -2.68
C ASN A 373 -4.54 2.20 -3.24
N ARG A 374 -4.56 3.29 -4.02
CA ARG A 374 -3.32 3.88 -4.57
C ARG A 374 -2.47 4.52 -3.49
N VAL A 375 -3.05 5.37 -2.63
CA VAL A 375 -2.31 6.01 -1.54
C VAL A 375 -1.80 4.95 -0.55
N PHE A 376 -2.65 3.99 -0.18
CA PHE A 376 -2.27 2.84 0.62
C PHE A 376 -1.07 2.10 0.03
N GLN A 377 -1.13 1.65 -1.23
CA GLN A 377 -0.05 0.90 -1.87
C GLN A 377 1.26 1.70 -1.92
N THR A 378 1.17 3.00 -2.23
CA THR A 378 2.35 3.88 -2.22
C THR A 378 2.96 3.97 -0.83
N TYR A 379 2.16 4.20 0.21
CA TYR A 379 2.67 4.27 1.60
C TYR A 379 3.21 2.92 2.05
N HIS A 380 2.52 1.83 1.72
CA HIS A 380 2.86 0.48 2.11
C HIS A 380 4.25 0.08 1.60
N VAL A 381 4.59 0.46 0.36
CA VAL A 381 5.93 0.28 -0.19
C VAL A 381 6.96 1.12 0.57
N GLN A 382 6.67 2.40 0.85
CA GLN A 382 7.64 3.26 1.57
C GLN A 382 7.87 2.81 3.01
N PHE A 383 6.82 2.38 3.71
CA PHE A 383 6.94 1.75 5.03
C PHE A 383 7.84 0.52 4.98
N ALA A 384 7.66 -0.35 3.99
CA ALA A 384 8.52 -1.51 3.82
C ALA A 384 9.98 -1.12 3.60
N VAL A 385 10.26 -0.08 2.80
CA VAL A 385 11.63 0.42 2.60
C VAL A 385 12.24 0.95 3.92
N VAL A 386 11.50 1.74 4.70
CA VAL A 386 12.00 2.27 5.99
C VAL A 386 12.32 1.14 6.96
N ILE A 387 11.41 0.17 7.12
CA ILE A 387 11.62 -0.98 8.02
C ILE A 387 12.76 -1.87 7.52
N ASP A 388 12.89 -2.04 6.22
CA ASP A 388 13.98 -2.82 5.63
C ASP A 388 15.35 -2.18 5.88
N VAL A 389 15.46 -0.87 5.66
CA VAL A 389 16.67 -0.08 5.97
C VAL A 389 16.99 -0.16 7.44
N LEU A 390 16.01 0.08 8.32
CA LEU A 390 16.18 0.02 9.77
C LEU A 390 16.63 -1.37 10.22
N GLY A 391 16.06 -2.44 9.66
CA GLY A 391 16.49 -3.81 9.95
C GLY A 391 17.97 -4.05 9.63
N HIS A 392 18.46 -3.58 8.49
CA HIS A 392 19.85 -3.81 8.09
C HIS A 392 20.86 -2.83 8.72
N SER A 393 20.48 -1.57 8.96
CA SER A 393 21.36 -0.55 9.57
C SER A 393 21.39 -0.64 11.10
N ALA A 394 20.25 -0.92 11.72
CA ALA A 394 20.05 -0.73 13.13
C ALA A 394 20.07 -2.03 13.95
N ALA A 395 19.80 -3.19 13.35
CA ALA A 395 19.51 -4.40 14.13
C ALA A 395 20.60 -4.80 15.12
N GLU A 396 21.89 -4.65 14.80
CA GLU A 396 22.97 -5.06 15.71
C GLU A 396 23.15 -4.14 16.93
N GLY A 397 22.88 -2.84 16.78
CA GLY A 397 23.11 -1.83 17.83
C GLY A 397 21.85 -1.31 18.53
N MET A 398 20.66 -1.49 17.95
CA MET A 398 19.38 -1.09 18.57
C MET A 398 19.11 -1.93 19.81
N SER A 399 18.59 -1.38 20.91
CA SER A 399 18.25 -2.13 22.12
C SER A 399 17.16 -3.19 21.91
N THR A 400 16.98 -4.09 22.88
CA THR A 400 15.87 -5.06 22.89
C THR A 400 14.52 -4.34 22.91
N GLN A 401 14.40 -3.27 23.70
CA GLN A 401 13.18 -2.49 23.81
C GLN A 401 12.86 -1.78 22.50
N GLY A 402 13.86 -1.20 21.83
CA GLY A 402 13.68 -0.56 20.53
C GLY A 402 13.22 -1.52 19.45
N ALA A 403 13.84 -2.71 19.37
CA ALA A 403 13.43 -3.74 18.41
C ALA A 403 11.96 -4.13 18.61
N LEU A 404 11.52 -4.31 19.86
CA LEU A 404 10.12 -4.61 20.18
C LEU A 404 9.18 -3.45 19.81
N ARG A 405 9.57 -2.19 20.03
CA ARG A 405 8.76 -1.02 19.61
C ARG A 405 8.54 -0.98 18.10
N VAL A 406 9.59 -1.26 17.31
CA VAL A 406 9.48 -1.30 15.84
C VAL A 406 8.55 -2.44 15.40
N MET A 407 8.71 -3.64 15.97
CA MET A 407 7.86 -4.78 15.64
C MET A 407 6.39 -4.52 16.04
N ASP A 408 6.16 -3.91 17.19
CA ASP A 408 4.83 -3.51 17.66
C ASP A 408 4.17 -2.50 16.70
N TRP A 409 4.93 -1.50 16.23
CA TRP A 409 4.44 -0.55 15.24
C TRP A 409 3.99 -1.26 13.95
N VAL A 410 4.80 -2.19 13.43
CA VAL A 410 4.46 -2.96 12.21
C VAL A 410 3.14 -3.71 12.40
N GLN A 411 2.94 -4.36 13.54
CA GLN A 411 1.70 -5.09 13.83
C GLN A 411 0.49 -4.16 13.93
N LYS A 412 0.61 -3.05 14.66
CA LYS A 412 -0.46 -2.04 14.79
C LYS A 412 -0.83 -1.42 13.45
N TYR A 413 0.15 -1.18 12.58
CA TYR A 413 -0.09 -0.73 11.22
C TYR A 413 -0.88 -1.78 10.42
N MET A 414 -0.49 -3.05 10.50
CA MET A 414 -1.22 -4.16 9.86
C MET A 414 -2.67 -4.29 10.37
N ASP A 415 -2.88 -4.16 11.67
CA ASP A 415 -4.23 -4.14 12.27
C ASP A 415 -5.06 -2.97 11.75
N THR A 416 -4.45 -1.79 11.62
CA THR A 416 -5.09 -0.60 11.08
C THR A 416 -5.58 -0.85 9.64
N LEU A 417 -4.74 -1.48 8.80
CA LEU A 417 -5.14 -1.85 7.43
C LEU A 417 -6.31 -2.85 7.40
N ARG A 418 -6.27 -3.86 8.27
CA ARG A 418 -7.39 -4.83 8.41
C ARG A 418 -8.68 -4.11 8.80
N ASN A 419 -8.61 -3.17 9.73
CA ASN A 419 -9.77 -2.37 10.17
C ASN A 419 -10.31 -1.44 9.08
N LEU A 420 -9.45 -0.96 8.16
CA LEU A 420 -9.84 -0.19 6.98
C LEU A 420 -10.37 -1.06 5.82
N GLY A 421 -10.42 -2.39 6.01
CA GLY A 421 -10.99 -3.33 5.05
C GLY A 421 -10.04 -3.75 3.93
N VAL A 422 -8.73 -3.65 4.14
CA VAL A 422 -7.72 -4.21 3.22
C VAL A 422 -7.71 -5.74 3.36
N ASP A 423 -7.68 -6.46 2.23
CA ASP A 423 -7.61 -7.92 2.20
C ASP A 423 -6.35 -8.43 2.94
N ASP A 424 -6.49 -9.50 3.72
CA ASP A 424 -5.41 -10.10 4.53
C ASP A 424 -4.14 -10.41 3.71
N ASP A 425 -4.29 -10.77 2.44
CA ASP A 425 -3.18 -11.06 1.52
C ASP A 425 -2.32 -9.81 1.21
N LEU A 426 -2.88 -8.61 1.33
CA LEU A 426 -2.23 -7.33 1.02
C LEU A 426 -1.78 -6.56 2.26
N VAL A 427 -2.12 -7.03 3.47
CA VAL A 427 -1.75 -6.38 4.73
C VAL A 427 -0.28 -6.58 5.08
N ARG A 428 0.31 -7.70 4.63
CA ARG A 428 1.72 -8.00 4.89
C ARG A 428 2.62 -7.05 4.10
N LEU A 429 3.57 -6.43 4.79
CA LEU A 429 4.56 -5.54 4.17
C LEU A 429 5.23 -6.25 2.98
N PRO A 430 5.26 -5.62 1.79
CA PRO A 430 5.91 -6.18 0.62
C PRO A 430 7.41 -6.20 0.82
N PRO A 431 8.15 -7.01 0.04
CA PRO A 431 9.59 -6.87 -0.03
C PRO A 431 9.94 -5.44 -0.51
N SER A 432 10.93 -4.84 0.14
CA SER A 432 11.46 -3.53 -0.25
C SER A 432 11.94 -3.60 -1.71
N PRO A 433 11.52 -2.67 -2.59
CA PRO A 433 12.02 -2.63 -3.97
C PRO A 433 13.54 -2.38 -4.08
N LEU A 434 14.15 -1.91 -3.00
CA LEU A 434 15.58 -1.64 -2.89
C LEU A 434 16.35 -2.78 -2.24
N ALA A 435 15.67 -3.81 -1.73
CA ALA A 435 16.32 -4.96 -1.11
C ALA A 435 17.02 -5.83 -2.16
N ASP A 436 18.17 -6.36 -1.78
CA ASP A 436 18.83 -7.44 -2.51
C ASP A 436 17.93 -8.70 -2.44
N PRO A 437 17.55 -9.33 -3.57
CA PRO A 437 16.75 -10.55 -3.57
C PRO A 437 17.34 -11.71 -2.74
N GLU A 438 18.65 -11.72 -2.51
CA GLU A 438 19.33 -12.72 -1.67
C GLU A 438 19.33 -12.35 -0.18
N SER A 439 19.04 -11.09 0.18
CA SER A 439 18.99 -10.65 1.56
C SER A 439 17.69 -11.07 2.25
N MET A 440 17.77 -11.31 3.55
CA MET A 440 16.59 -11.48 4.38
C MET A 440 15.84 -10.14 4.51
N PRO A 441 14.50 -10.14 4.54
CA PRO A 441 13.75 -8.91 4.78
C PRO A 441 14.16 -8.26 6.11
N GLY A 442 14.26 -6.94 6.18
CA GLY A 442 14.78 -6.26 7.37
C GLY A 442 13.99 -6.54 8.66
N MET A 443 12.68 -6.81 8.57
CA MET A 443 11.90 -7.27 9.72
C MET A 443 12.40 -8.62 10.28
N VAL A 444 12.79 -9.54 9.40
CA VAL A 444 13.38 -10.84 9.80
C VAL A 444 14.76 -10.62 10.42
N VAL A 445 15.57 -9.73 9.86
CA VAL A 445 16.89 -9.37 10.41
C VAL A 445 16.76 -8.78 11.81
N LEU A 446 15.79 -7.88 12.02
CA LEU A 446 15.53 -7.26 13.32
C LEU A 446 15.05 -8.29 14.35
N MET A 447 14.18 -9.22 13.93
CA MET A 447 13.73 -10.32 14.77
C MET A 447 14.88 -11.27 15.13
N ASP A 448 15.73 -11.64 14.16
CA ASP A 448 16.87 -12.54 14.38
C ASP A 448 17.90 -11.90 15.33
N SER A 449 18.20 -10.61 15.17
CA SER A 449 19.07 -9.88 16.10
C SER A 449 18.49 -9.83 17.52
N TYR A 450 17.19 -9.53 17.67
CA TYR A 450 16.53 -9.52 18.98
C TYR A 450 16.67 -10.88 19.67
N VAL A 451 16.30 -11.94 18.95
CA VAL A 451 16.30 -13.31 19.45
C VAL A 451 17.72 -13.81 19.73
N GLY A 452 18.69 -13.47 18.88
CA GLY A 452 20.11 -13.76 19.07
C GLY A 452 20.69 -13.08 20.31
N ARG A 453 20.31 -11.83 20.58
CA ARG A 453 20.71 -11.12 21.82
C ARG A 453 20.07 -11.71 23.06
N MET A 454 18.81 -12.11 22.99
CA MET A 454 18.16 -12.85 24.06
C MET A 454 18.90 -14.16 24.35
N ALA A 455 19.23 -14.94 23.31
CA ALA A 455 19.98 -16.18 23.44
C ALA A 455 21.35 -15.97 24.08
N LYS A 456 22.12 -14.97 23.60
CA LYS A 456 23.43 -14.61 24.14
C LYS A 456 23.34 -14.19 25.61
N THR A 457 22.39 -13.33 25.94
CA THR A 457 22.16 -12.85 27.31
C THR A 457 21.80 -14.00 28.23
N MET A 458 20.85 -14.86 27.84
CA MET A 458 20.48 -16.05 28.62
C MET A 458 21.65 -17.02 28.76
N THR A 459 22.50 -17.14 27.74
CA THR A 459 23.71 -17.98 27.77
C THR A 459 24.73 -17.49 28.78
N GLU A 460 25.03 -16.19 28.78
CA GLU A 460 25.91 -15.60 29.79
C GLU A 460 25.34 -15.74 31.20
N TRP A 461 24.02 -15.54 31.36
CA TRP A 461 23.36 -15.64 32.65
C TRP A 461 23.34 -17.05 33.21
N TYR A 462 22.98 -18.07 32.43
CA TYR A 462 22.98 -19.44 32.94
C TYR A 462 24.39 -19.90 33.29
N ASN A 463 25.42 -19.46 32.54
CA ASN A 463 26.81 -19.77 32.86
C ASN A 463 27.23 -19.14 34.21
N ARG A 464 26.82 -17.89 34.48
CA ARG A 464 27.04 -17.23 35.78
C ARG A 464 26.31 -17.95 36.92
N ILE A 465 25.08 -18.41 36.67
CA ILE A 465 24.28 -19.18 37.63
C ILE A 465 24.99 -20.50 37.97
N LEU A 466 25.43 -21.24 36.96
CA LEU A 466 26.14 -22.50 37.15
C LEU A 466 27.48 -22.30 37.87
N ASP A 467 28.25 -21.26 37.53
CA ASP A 467 29.50 -20.93 38.22
C ASP A 467 29.25 -20.58 39.70
N ALA A 468 28.20 -19.79 39.99
CA ALA A 468 27.82 -19.44 41.35
C ALA A 468 27.39 -20.68 42.15
N ASP A 469 26.60 -21.57 41.55
CA ASP A 469 26.19 -22.83 42.15
C ASP A 469 27.40 -23.70 42.49
N LEU A 470 28.35 -23.85 41.56
CA LEU A 470 29.55 -24.67 41.76
C LEU A 470 30.50 -24.12 42.84
N ARG A 471 30.52 -22.80 43.05
CA ARG A 471 31.30 -22.15 44.14
C ARG A 471 30.58 -22.21 45.49
N GLY A 472 29.26 -22.36 45.47
CA GLY A 472 28.42 -22.46 46.65
C GLY A 472 28.44 -23.84 47.29
N ASN A 473 27.67 -23.98 48.37
CA ASN A 473 27.37 -25.27 48.99
C ASN A 473 25.90 -25.63 48.78
N PRO A 474 25.58 -26.89 48.44
CA PRO A 474 24.19 -27.34 48.34
C PRO A 474 23.45 -27.15 49.65
N LYS A 475 22.16 -26.82 49.56
CA LYS A 475 21.28 -26.70 50.74
C LYS A 475 20.29 -27.86 50.77
N PRO A 476 20.02 -28.46 51.94
CA PRO A 476 18.96 -29.44 52.06
C PRO A 476 17.59 -28.76 51.97
N THR A 477 16.72 -29.33 51.13
CA THR A 477 15.30 -28.98 51.05
C THR A 477 14.55 -29.54 52.27
N ALA A 478 13.27 -29.20 52.46
CA ALA A 478 12.45 -29.69 53.58
C ALA A 478 12.43 -31.23 53.70
N ASP A 479 12.57 -31.93 52.56
CA ASP A 479 12.58 -33.39 52.47
C ASP A 479 14.00 -34.01 52.55
N GLY A 480 15.02 -33.21 52.86
CA GLY A 480 16.41 -33.65 53.00
C GLY A 480 17.19 -33.83 51.70
N THR A 481 16.58 -33.57 50.53
CA THR A 481 17.24 -33.57 49.23
C THR A 481 18.16 -32.36 49.09
N LEU A 482 19.41 -32.57 48.67
CA LEU A 482 20.34 -31.48 48.39
C LEU A 482 19.95 -30.82 47.06
N CYS A 483 19.78 -29.49 47.04
CA CYS A 483 19.48 -28.70 45.85
C CYS A 483 20.28 -27.37 45.88
N THR A 484 20.37 -26.72 44.73
CA THR A 484 20.83 -25.32 44.61
C THR A 484 19.69 -24.44 44.08
N LEU A 485 19.90 -23.12 44.06
CA LEU A 485 18.89 -22.18 43.56
C LEU A 485 18.95 -21.98 42.04
N GLY A 486 20.03 -22.42 41.38
CA GLY A 486 20.28 -22.09 39.97
C GLY A 486 19.22 -22.58 38.99
N ALA A 487 18.57 -23.72 39.24
CA ALA A 487 17.44 -24.18 38.43
C ALA A 487 16.28 -23.17 38.46
N ILE A 488 15.89 -22.72 39.66
CA ILE A 488 14.79 -21.77 39.87
C ILE A 488 15.14 -20.41 39.25
N ASP A 489 16.35 -19.93 39.47
CA ASP A 489 16.80 -18.66 38.92
C ASP A 489 16.85 -18.67 37.39
N PHE A 490 17.27 -19.77 36.77
CA PHE A 490 17.29 -19.92 35.32
C PHE A 490 15.88 -19.80 34.71
N PHE A 491 14.90 -20.57 35.21
CA PHE A 491 13.54 -20.52 34.68
C PHE A 491 12.82 -19.21 35.01
N ARG A 492 13.10 -18.59 36.16
CA ARG A 492 12.61 -17.25 36.48
C ARG A 492 13.07 -16.23 35.43
N MET A 493 14.35 -16.27 35.07
CA MET A 493 14.91 -15.36 34.05
C MET A 493 14.39 -15.65 32.65
N LEU A 494 14.27 -16.93 32.27
CA LEU A 494 13.73 -17.32 30.97
C LEU A 494 12.27 -16.87 30.82
N SER A 495 11.46 -17.03 31.87
CA SER A 495 10.06 -16.60 31.90
C SER A 495 9.94 -15.07 31.79
N GLN A 496 10.87 -14.32 32.39
CA GLN A 496 10.90 -12.86 32.23
C GLN A 496 11.09 -12.43 30.77
N GLN A 497 11.95 -13.12 30.01
CA GLN A 497 12.15 -12.80 28.58
C GLN A 497 10.91 -13.05 27.74
N VAL A 498 10.17 -14.11 28.03
CA VAL A 498 8.89 -14.41 27.37
C VAL A 498 7.82 -13.37 27.73
N SER A 499 7.72 -13.00 29.01
CA SER A 499 6.71 -12.04 29.49
C SER A 499 6.85 -10.65 28.88
N ILE A 500 8.07 -10.25 28.47
CA ILE A 500 8.30 -9.00 27.73
C ILE A 500 7.52 -8.99 26.41
N ILE A 501 7.38 -10.13 25.74
CA ILE A 501 6.68 -10.26 24.46
C ILE A 501 5.16 -10.31 24.66
N GLU A 502 4.70 -10.86 25.78
CA GLU A 502 3.26 -10.89 26.11
C GLU A 502 2.65 -9.49 26.24
N ALA A 503 3.46 -8.45 26.40
CA ALA A 503 3.02 -7.06 26.43
C ALA A 503 2.69 -6.48 25.04
N LEU A 504 2.98 -7.19 23.95
CA LEU A 504 2.69 -6.78 22.57
C LEU A 504 1.24 -7.15 22.18
N ASN A 505 0.59 -6.31 21.38
CA ASN A 505 -0.84 -6.48 21.03
C ASN A 505 -1.13 -7.64 20.04
N ASP A 506 -0.11 -8.15 19.33
CA ASP A 506 -0.17 -9.37 18.51
C ASP A 506 1.25 -9.91 18.26
N HIS A 507 1.63 -10.93 19.02
CA HIS A 507 2.99 -11.44 19.11
C HIS A 507 3.23 -12.74 18.35
N GLY A 508 2.26 -13.27 17.58
CA GLY A 508 2.28 -14.66 17.09
C GLY A 508 3.63 -15.16 16.53
N GLU A 509 4.20 -14.46 15.54
CA GLU A 509 5.49 -14.85 14.93
C GLU A 509 6.69 -14.58 15.84
N VAL A 510 6.73 -13.41 16.51
CA VAL A 510 7.82 -13.02 17.41
C VAL A 510 7.87 -13.95 18.63
N MET A 511 6.71 -14.30 19.17
CA MET A 511 6.53 -15.26 20.26
C MET A 511 6.95 -16.66 19.84
N PHE A 512 6.62 -17.08 18.62
CA PHE A 512 7.02 -18.38 18.12
C PHE A 512 8.55 -18.49 18.03
N GLN A 513 9.19 -17.48 17.45
CA GLN A 513 10.65 -17.46 17.32
C GLN A 513 11.33 -17.39 18.70
N THR A 514 10.81 -16.57 19.61
CA THR A 514 11.33 -16.50 20.98
C THR A 514 11.13 -17.80 21.75
N ALA A 515 9.99 -18.46 21.61
CA ALA A 515 9.73 -19.78 22.20
C ALA A 515 10.74 -20.80 21.69
N ARG A 516 11.00 -20.83 20.38
CA ARG A 516 11.99 -21.72 19.77
C ARG A 516 13.39 -21.48 20.36
N THR A 517 13.79 -20.23 20.46
CA THR A 517 15.09 -19.87 21.04
C THR A 517 15.17 -20.14 22.53
N ALA A 518 14.09 -19.96 23.28
CA ALA A 518 14.03 -20.35 24.69
C ALA A 518 14.27 -21.85 24.88
N LEU A 519 13.67 -22.69 24.03
CA LEU A 519 13.92 -24.13 24.01
C LEU A 519 15.37 -24.48 23.64
N ASP A 520 15.98 -23.73 22.72
CA ASP A 520 17.39 -23.90 22.36
C ASP A 520 18.33 -23.49 23.51
N VAL A 521 18.01 -22.41 24.23
CA VAL A 521 18.71 -22.01 25.45
C VAL A 521 18.59 -23.09 26.53
N MET A 522 17.42 -23.71 26.69
CA MET A 522 17.24 -24.85 27.62
C MET A 522 18.11 -26.05 27.23
N ARG A 523 18.24 -26.35 25.93
CA ARG A 523 19.16 -27.39 25.44
C ARG A 523 20.62 -27.04 25.71
N GLY A 524 21.03 -25.79 25.50
CA GLY A 524 22.37 -25.31 25.85
C GLY A 524 22.68 -25.43 27.34
N PHE A 525 21.71 -25.11 28.19
CA PHE A 525 21.81 -25.28 29.63
C PHE A 525 21.98 -26.76 30.04
N GLN A 526 21.20 -27.66 29.44
CA GLN A 526 21.35 -29.11 29.65
C GLN A 526 22.73 -29.62 29.24
N GLU A 527 23.21 -29.22 28.07
CA GLU A 527 24.51 -29.68 27.56
C GLU A 527 25.66 -29.19 28.46
N THR A 528 25.61 -27.93 28.89
CA THR A 528 26.60 -27.37 29.83
C THR A 528 26.58 -28.15 31.15
N GLN A 529 25.40 -28.52 31.67
CA GLN A 529 25.29 -29.35 32.87
C GLN A 529 25.85 -30.77 32.66
N ARG A 530 25.64 -31.39 31.49
CA ARG A 530 26.23 -32.71 31.17
C ARG A 530 27.75 -32.65 31.14
N GLU A 531 28.32 -31.63 30.51
CA GLU A 531 29.76 -31.42 30.47
C GLU A 531 30.36 -31.26 31.87
N ILE A 532 29.69 -30.48 32.72
CA ILE A 532 30.09 -30.31 34.13
C ILE A 532 30.07 -31.66 34.87
N LEU A 533 29.01 -32.46 34.69
CA LEU A 533 28.88 -33.79 35.33
C LEU A 533 29.88 -34.82 34.78
N ALA A 534 30.29 -34.71 33.51
CA ALA A 534 31.27 -35.61 32.87
C ALA A 534 32.71 -35.39 33.35
N GLY A 535 33.03 -34.22 33.92
CA GLY A 535 34.33 -33.92 34.51
C GLY A 535 35.43 -33.54 33.49
N PRO A 536 36.72 -33.43 33.93
CA PRO A 536 37.82 -32.78 33.18
C PRO A 536 38.26 -33.43 31.85
N GLY A 537 37.54 -34.44 31.35
CA GLY A 537 37.79 -35.11 30.06
C GLY A 537 36.75 -34.81 28.97
N GLY A 538 35.66 -34.11 29.29
CA GLY A 538 34.67 -33.65 28.31
C GLY A 538 35.15 -32.39 27.61
N GLY A 539 35.68 -32.51 26.40
CA GLY A 539 36.16 -31.36 25.63
C GLY A 539 35.01 -30.44 25.23
N GLY A 540 34.99 -29.19 25.70
CA GLY A 540 33.99 -28.23 25.25
C GLY A 540 33.82 -26.98 26.11
N GLY A 541 32.72 -26.91 26.86
CA GLY A 541 32.22 -25.67 27.47
C GLY A 541 32.43 -25.52 28.98
N GLY A 542 32.67 -26.59 29.73
CA GLY A 542 32.92 -26.52 31.19
C GLY A 542 34.29 -25.94 31.60
N ALA A 543 35.20 -25.68 30.65
CA ALA A 543 36.63 -25.44 30.88
C ALA A 543 37.01 -24.12 31.61
N GLY A 544 36.04 -23.32 32.04
CA GLY A 544 36.27 -22.09 32.81
C GLY A 544 35.43 -21.94 34.08
N LEU A 545 34.50 -22.86 34.35
CA LEU A 545 33.57 -22.77 35.48
C LEU A 545 34.24 -23.30 36.77
N ALA A 546 33.90 -22.71 37.91
CA ALA A 546 34.44 -23.04 39.24
C ALA A 546 35.97 -22.96 39.38
N GLY A 547 36.66 -22.23 38.50
CA GLY A 547 38.11 -22.08 38.53
C GLY A 547 38.89 -23.39 38.40
N GLY A 548 38.31 -24.41 37.76
CA GLY A 548 38.93 -25.72 37.58
C GLY A 548 38.91 -26.62 38.82
N ARG A 549 38.10 -26.31 39.85
CA ARG A 549 37.93 -27.19 41.01
C ARG A 549 37.14 -28.46 40.65
N PRO A 550 37.55 -29.65 41.13
CA PRO A 550 36.76 -30.86 40.97
C PRO A 550 35.44 -30.75 41.74
N MET A 551 34.34 -31.13 41.10
CA MET A 551 32.99 -31.15 41.70
C MET A 551 32.94 -32.14 42.87
N SER A 552 32.33 -31.74 44.00
CA SER A 552 32.09 -32.63 45.14
C SER A 552 30.92 -33.58 44.87
N LEU A 553 30.89 -34.73 45.54
CA LEU A 553 29.77 -35.69 45.43
C LEU A 553 28.43 -35.04 45.83
N GLU A 554 28.43 -34.23 46.88
CA GLU A 554 27.23 -33.50 47.35
C GLU A 554 26.72 -32.53 46.29
N MET A 555 27.62 -31.85 45.57
CA MET A 555 27.25 -30.95 44.48
C MET A 555 26.73 -31.72 43.26
N ALA A 556 27.34 -32.86 42.92
CA ALA A 556 26.85 -33.72 41.84
C ALA A 556 25.44 -34.24 42.11
N VAL A 557 25.16 -34.66 43.35
CA VAL A 557 23.81 -35.07 43.79
C VAL A 557 22.84 -33.88 43.72
N ALA A 558 23.27 -32.69 44.10
CA ALA A 558 22.44 -31.49 44.00
C ALA A 558 22.10 -31.14 42.56
N PHE A 559 23.05 -31.21 41.64
CA PHE A 559 22.81 -30.99 40.20
C PHE A 559 21.85 -32.02 39.59
N ILE A 560 21.94 -33.28 40.00
CA ILE A 560 20.99 -34.34 39.58
C ILE A 560 19.58 -34.04 40.10
N ASN A 561 19.44 -33.68 41.38
CA ASN A 561 18.15 -33.33 41.96
C ASN A 561 17.54 -32.07 41.33
N ASN A 562 18.39 -31.06 41.06
CA ASN A 562 17.99 -29.85 40.36
C ASN A 562 17.42 -30.15 38.98
N ASN A 563 17.96 -31.13 38.25
CA ASN A 563 17.46 -31.49 36.93
C ASN A 563 16.04 -32.10 36.97
N VAL A 564 15.65 -32.76 38.06
CA VAL A 564 14.25 -33.16 38.27
C VAL A 564 13.36 -31.92 38.46
N THR A 565 13.84 -30.93 39.21
CA THR A 565 13.13 -29.65 39.37
C THR A 565 13.07 -28.87 38.05
N CYS A 566 14.14 -28.90 37.24
CA CYS A 566 14.18 -28.30 35.91
C CYS A 566 13.15 -28.95 34.97
N TYR A 567 12.91 -30.26 35.08
CA TYR A 567 11.87 -30.94 34.30
C TYR A 567 10.49 -30.36 34.64
N ASP A 568 10.12 -30.28 35.91
CA ASP A 568 8.82 -29.74 36.33
C ASP A 568 8.66 -28.26 35.92
N GLN A 569 9.70 -27.44 36.10
CA GLN A 569 9.69 -26.04 35.68
C GLN A 569 9.65 -25.87 34.15
N SER A 570 10.29 -26.77 33.40
CA SER A 570 10.25 -26.77 31.94
C SER A 570 8.86 -27.05 31.39
N LEU A 571 8.11 -27.95 32.03
CA LEU A 571 6.73 -28.24 31.64
C LEU A 571 5.82 -27.05 31.92
N GLN A 572 5.99 -26.41 33.07
CA GLN A 572 5.22 -25.20 33.42
C GLN A 572 5.50 -24.07 32.42
N PHE A 573 6.78 -23.78 32.18
CA PHE A 573 7.21 -22.78 31.20
C PHE A 573 6.64 -23.07 29.80
N ALA A 574 6.69 -24.33 29.38
CA ALA A 574 6.18 -24.73 28.08
C ALA A 574 4.65 -24.58 27.97
N ASP A 575 3.89 -24.90 29.02
CA ASP A 575 2.43 -24.69 29.02
C ASP A 575 2.08 -23.20 28.91
N ASP A 576 2.80 -22.34 29.64
CA ASP A 576 2.62 -20.88 29.57
C ASP A 576 2.92 -20.35 28.16
N VAL A 577 4.03 -20.77 27.55
CA VAL A 577 4.38 -20.41 26.16
C VAL A 577 3.35 -20.93 25.15
N GLN A 578 2.89 -22.17 25.30
CA GLN A 578 1.92 -22.77 24.38
C GLN A 578 0.58 -22.04 24.41
N ARG A 579 0.15 -21.53 25.56
CA ARG A 579 -1.10 -20.76 25.67
C ARG A 579 -1.08 -19.50 24.83
N GLN A 580 0.09 -18.90 24.63
CA GLN A 580 0.29 -17.69 23.82
C GLN A 580 0.34 -17.97 22.31
N LEU A 581 0.54 -19.21 21.88
CA LEU A 581 0.73 -19.58 20.48
C LEU A 581 -0.53 -20.17 19.85
N SER A 582 -0.70 -19.94 18.54
CA SER A 582 -1.72 -20.63 17.74
C SER A 582 -1.35 -22.11 17.57
N LYS A 583 -2.34 -22.95 17.27
CA LYS A 583 -2.11 -24.40 17.07
C LYS A 583 -1.04 -24.68 15.99
N ALA A 584 -1.05 -23.92 14.90
CA ALA A 584 -0.10 -24.08 13.80
C ALA A 584 1.37 -23.86 14.22
N TYR A 585 1.60 -22.94 15.16
CA TYR A 585 2.93 -22.71 15.74
C TYR A 585 3.30 -23.74 16.80
N ARG A 586 2.33 -24.16 17.64
CA ARG A 586 2.58 -25.19 18.68
C ARG A 586 3.09 -26.50 18.08
N ASP A 587 2.50 -26.94 16.98
CA ASP A 587 2.84 -28.20 16.31
C ASP A 587 4.28 -28.21 15.73
N GLN A 588 4.92 -27.04 15.62
CA GLN A 588 6.30 -26.89 15.13
C GLN A 588 7.35 -26.88 16.26
N LEU A 589 6.93 -26.75 17.52
CA LEU A 589 7.85 -26.69 18.67
C LEU A 589 8.10 -28.08 19.25
N ASN A 590 9.38 -28.48 19.35
CA ASN A 590 9.76 -29.74 19.97
C ASN A 590 9.89 -29.61 21.51
N ILE A 591 8.76 -29.39 22.17
CA ILE A 591 8.72 -29.13 23.62
C ILE A 591 8.99 -30.41 24.43
N GLU A 592 8.39 -31.53 24.04
CA GLU A 592 8.44 -32.77 24.83
C GLU A 592 9.87 -33.31 24.95
N ASP A 593 10.62 -33.35 23.84
CA ASP A 593 12.01 -33.83 23.84
C ASP A 593 12.92 -32.91 24.67
N VAL A 594 12.73 -31.59 24.55
CA VAL A 594 13.53 -30.61 25.30
C VAL A 594 13.28 -30.73 26.80
N CYS A 595 12.02 -30.81 27.23
CA CYS A 595 11.69 -31.00 28.64
C CYS A 595 12.29 -32.32 29.16
N ARG A 596 12.05 -33.42 28.44
CA ARG A 596 12.57 -34.75 28.81
C ARG A 596 14.11 -34.80 28.88
N GLY A 597 14.81 -33.96 28.12
CA GLY A 597 16.26 -33.82 28.16
C GLY A 597 16.82 -33.56 29.57
N PHE A 598 16.11 -32.84 30.44
CA PHE A 598 16.50 -32.64 31.85
C PHE A 598 16.53 -33.95 32.64
N LEU A 599 15.58 -34.87 32.40
CA LEU A 599 15.58 -36.19 33.04
C LEU A 599 16.74 -37.07 32.54
N GLU A 600 17.24 -36.83 31.32
CA GLU A 600 18.42 -37.53 30.83
C GLU A 600 19.69 -37.06 31.51
N VAL A 601 19.80 -35.75 31.79
CA VAL A 601 20.89 -35.20 32.62
C VAL A 601 20.83 -35.77 34.04
N ALA A 602 19.63 -35.88 34.64
CA ALA A 602 19.46 -36.49 35.96
C ALA A 602 19.83 -37.99 36.01
N LYS A 603 19.82 -38.69 34.86
CA LYS A 603 20.24 -40.10 34.75
C LYS A 603 21.75 -40.26 34.56
N ALA A 604 22.49 -39.19 34.28
CA ALA A 604 23.94 -39.25 34.15
C ALA A 604 24.56 -39.59 35.52
N ALA A 605 25.21 -40.75 35.61
CA ALA A 605 25.82 -41.21 36.86
C ALA A 605 27.01 -40.31 37.23
N PRO A 606 27.14 -39.88 38.51
CA PRO A 606 28.30 -39.12 38.95
C PRO A 606 29.57 -39.96 38.78
N PRO A 607 30.69 -39.38 38.32
CA PRO A 607 31.96 -40.10 38.19
C PRO A 607 32.37 -40.62 39.57
N VAL A 608 32.45 -41.94 39.71
CA VAL A 608 32.90 -42.59 40.94
C VAL A 608 34.35 -42.17 41.17
N PRO A 609 34.70 -41.50 42.28
CA PRO A 609 36.08 -41.17 42.57
C PRO A 609 36.84 -42.49 42.77
N SER A 610 37.83 -42.76 41.91
CA SER A 610 38.81 -43.81 42.15
C SER A 610 39.55 -43.44 43.43
N SER A 611 39.28 -44.18 44.51
CA SER A 611 40.03 -44.13 45.75
C SER A 611 41.53 -44.28 45.46
N PRO A 612 42.41 -43.37 45.92
CA PRO A 612 43.84 -43.59 45.81
C PRO A 612 44.26 -44.75 46.73
N PRO A 613 45.26 -45.56 46.37
CA PRO A 613 45.83 -46.58 47.25
C PRO A 613 46.57 -45.99 48.45
#